data_AF-A0A955M5L9-F1
#
_entry.id   AF-A0A955M5L9-F1
#
_cell.length_a   1.000
_cell.length_b   1.000
_cell.length_c   1.000
_cell.angle_alpha   90.00
_cell.angle_beta   90.00
_cell.angle_gamma   90.00
#
_symmetry.space_group_name_H-M   'P 1'
#
loop_
_entity.id
_entity.type
_entity.pdbx_description
1 polymer ?
#
loop_
_entity_poly.entity_id
_entity_poly.type
_entity_poly.pdbx_seq_one_letter_code
_entity_poly.pdbx_strand_id
1 'polypeptide(L)'
;MAPSTIQQLADYGQSIWLDYINRPMLENGELKQRIANGLRGMTSNPSIFQKAIGTTHDYDQEIIRLKAEGKSAFEIYDALTIRDIQDAADCFRDVYERTGGLDGYVSLEINPLLAAKVEEQAAEGIRLFEKVDRPNVMIKVPSTEQGYAVIRTLIGRGINVNATLIFSLNQYEQVAAAYCAGVSDLQSAGGDLSAVHSVASVFVSRIDSVIDKNLEEISAEDAALADEAGDLAGQAAVANSRIIFERAETLFGGPQFKALAAAGANRQRVLWGSTSTKNPAYSDIKYVAELIARPTVNTVPEQTLVAFLDHGEVGEAFTADAAPAREVIARLKALGIDIDEVNAKLLRDGCAAFDGAFEDLLKSIESKAAALAG
;
A
#
# COMPACT_ATOMS: atom_id res chain seq x y z
N MET A 1 29.92 -9.23 1.79
CA MET A 1 28.80 -10.08 2.26
C MET A 1 27.94 -10.41 1.05
N ALA A 2 27.34 -11.60 1.00
CA ALA A 2 26.38 -11.93 -0.07
C ALA A 2 25.17 -10.97 0.03
N PRO A 3 24.53 -10.59 -1.11
CA PRO A 3 23.34 -9.78 -1.07
C PRO A 3 22.22 -10.53 -0.33
N SER A 4 21.45 -9.82 0.49
CA SER A 4 20.26 -10.36 1.16
C SER A 4 19.21 -10.80 0.13
N THR A 5 18.28 -11.66 0.53
CA THR A 5 17.16 -12.10 -0.34
C THR A 5 16.37 -10.91 -0.89
N ILE A 6 16.10 -9.89 -0.08
CA ILE A 6 15.37 -8.70 -0.54
C ILE A 6 16.21 -7.79 -1.45
N GLN A 7 17.54 -7.79 -1.33
CA GLN A 7 18.41 -7.11 -2.29
C GLN A 7 18.41 -7.84 -3.63
N GLN A 8 18.47 -9.17 -3.63
CA GLN A 8 18.33 -9.99 -4.84
C GLN A 8 16.97 -9.77 -5.52
N LEU A 9 15.90 -9.64 -4.74
CA LEU A 9 14.56 -9.35 -5.26
C LEU A 9 14.48 -7.94 -5.90
N ALA A 10 15.12 -6.95 -5.28
CA ALA A 10 15.23 -5.62 -5.87
C ALA A 10 16.02 -5.64 -7.19
N ASP A 11 17.12 -6.41 -7.26
CA ASP A 11 17.91 -6.58 -8.48
C ASP A 11 17.12 -7.30 -9.59
N TYR A 12 16.19 -8.20 -9.21
CA TYR A 12 15.24 -8.84 -10.14
C TYR A 12 14.20 -7.86 -10.71
N GLY A 13 13.88 -6.79 -9.98
CA GLY A 13 12.93 -5.74 -10.37
C GLY A 13 11.67 -5.67 -9.51
N GLN A 14 11.68 -6.27 -8.31
CA GLN A 14 10.63 -6.09 -7.32
C GLN A 14 11.19 -5.51 -6.02
N SER A 15 10.69 -4.34 -5.62
CA SER A 15 11.15 -3.67 -4.41
C SER A 15 10.36 -4.13 -3.18
N ILE A 16 11.05 -4.39 -2.06
CA ILE A 16 10.39 -4.65 -0.77
C ILE A 16 10.26 -3.36 0.02
N TRP A 17 9.03 -3.06 0.44
CA TRP A 17 8.70 -2.00 1.38
C TRP A 17 8.22 -2.59 2.71
N LEU A 18 8.40 -1.86 3.79
CA LEU A 18 7.96 -2.26 5.13
C LEU A 18 6.61 -1.61 5.47
N ASP A 19 5.59 -2.40 5.76
CA ASP A 19 4.28 -1.92 6.24
C ASP A 19 4.27 -1.74 7.76
N TYR A 20 5.19 -0.92 8.24
CA TYR A 20 5.39 -0.66 9.66
C TYR A 20 6.20 0.62 9.89
N ILE A 21 5.81 1.39 10.90
CA ILE A 21 6.57 2.53 11.41
C ILE A 21 6.38 2.62 12.92
N ASN A 22 7.47 2.86 13.64
CA ASN A 22 7.46 3.23 15.05
C ASN A 22 8.65 4.15 15.32
N ARG A 23 8.56 4.97 16.38
CA ARG A 23 9.61 5.92 16.75
C ARG A 23 10.95 5.25 17.12
N PRO A 24 11.00 4.15 17.92
CA PRO A 24 12.26 3.52 18.27
C PRO A 24 13.11 3.11 17.05
N MET A 25 12.50 2.49 16.03
CA MET A 25 13.19 2.04 14.81
C MET A 25 13.82 3.19 14.02
N LEU A 26 13.23 4.39 14.10
CA LEU A 26 13.74 5.61 13.45
C LEU A 26 14.95 6.18 14.22
N GLU A 27 14.92 6.14 15.55
CA GLU A 27 15.91 6.79 16.41
C GLU A 27 17.13 5.89 16.72
N ASN A 28 16.94 4.58 16.82
CA ASN A 28 17.98 3.64 17.26
C ASN A 28 18.90 3.13 16.12
N GLY A 29 18.66 3.55 14.87
CA GLY A 29 19.43 3.16 13.69
C GLY A 29 18.98 1.85 13.01
N GLU A 30 17.96 1.18 13.55
CA GLU A 30 17.42 -0.07 13.00
C GLU A 30 16.89 0.12 11.57
N LEU A 31 16.17 1.21 11.28
CA LEU A 31 15.70 1.48 9.91
C LEU A 31 16.88 1.59 8.93
N LYS A 32 17.96 2.28 9.32
CA LYS A 32 19.15 2.42 8.48
C LYS A 32 19.81 1.07 8.21
N GLN A 33 19.83 0.18 9.20
CA GLN A 33 20.32 -1.19 9.02
C GLN A 33 19.45 -1.99 8.05
N ARG A 34 18.11 -1.90 8.17
CA ARG A 34 17.18 -2.55 7.24
C ARG A 34 17.36 -2.03 5.80
N ILE A 35 17.55 -0.73 5.64
CA ILE A 35 17.86 -0.10 4.34
C ILE A 35 19.19 -0.61 3.77
N ALA A 36 20.25 -0.68 4.59
CA ALA A 36 21.54 -1.22 4.17
C ALA A 36 21.45 -2.69 3.73
N ASN A 37 20.49 -3.43 4.29
CA ASN A 37 20.17 -4.81 3.91
C ASN A 37 19.18 -4.93 2.75
N GLY A 38 18.83 -3.84 2.06
CA GLY A 38 18.07 -3.86 0.81
C GLY A 38 16.61 -3.42 0.90
N LEU A 39 16.12 -2.95 2.06
CA LEU A 39 14.77 -2.36 2.17
C LEU A 39 14.67 -1.09 1.32
N ARG A 40 13.59 -0.95 0.53
CA ARG A 40 13.45 0.10 -0.50
C ARG A 40 12.34 1.13 -0.26
N GLY A 41 11.55 0.98 0.79
CA GLY A 41 10.52 1.95 1.15
C GLY A 41 9.73 1.51 2.36
N MET A 42 8.74 2.32 2.73
CA MET A 42 7.91 2.11 3.91
C MET A 42 6.51 2.66 3.71
N THR A 43 5.51 2.00 4.31
CA THR A 43 4.12 2.48 4.36
C THR A 43 3.66 2.64 5.80
N SER A 44 2.87 3.69 6.04
CA SER A 44 2.07 3.83 7.25
C SER A 44 0.57 3.79 6.91
N ASN A 45 -0.25 3.65 7.95
CA ASN A 45 -1.71 3.75 7.91
C ASN A 45 -2.22 4.08 9.34
N PRO A 46 -3.48 4.48 9.50
CA PRO A 46 -4.04 4.81 10.81
C PRO A 46 -3.88 3.71 11.86
N SER A 47 -4.06 2.44 11.50
CA SER A 47 -3.91 1.31 12.43
C SER A 47 -2.48 1.12 12.93
N ILE A 48 -1.47 1.35 12.07
CA ILE A 48 -0.05 1.30 12.47
C ILE A 48 0.25 2.39 13.49
N PHE A 49 -0.19 3.63 13.23
CA PHE A 49 -0.01 4.72 14.19
C PHE A 49 -0.83 4.54 15.46
N GLN A 50 -2.05 4.00 15.38
CA GLN A 50 -2.86 3.65 16.56
C GLN A 50 -2.08 2.72 17.47
N LYS A 51 -1.47 1.67 16.92
CA LYS A 51 -0.63 0.75 17.68
C LYS A 51 0.62 1.44 18.23
N ALA A 52 1.37 2.15 17.39
CA ALA A 52 2.61 2.80 17.78
C ALA A 52 2.41 3.87 18.87
N ILE A 53 1.41 4.74 18.73
CA ILE A 53 1.17 5.87 19.64
C ILE A 53 0.31 5.44 20.84
N GLY A 54 -0.76 4.68 20.58
CA GLY A 54 -1.76 4.33 21.59
C GLY A 54 -1.30 3.27 22.58
N THR A 55 -0.37 2.37 22.20
CA THR A 55 -0.01 1.19 23.03
C THR A 55 1.42 1.20 23.60
N THR A 56 2.24 2.19 23.27
CA THR A 56 3.63 2.31 23.75
C THR A 56 3.81 3.56 24.62
N HIS A 57 5.02 3.83 25.13
CA HIS A 57 5.34 5.08 25.83
C HIS A 57 6.23 6.02 25.01
N ASP A 58 6.53 5.65 23.75
CA ASP A 58 7.56 6.31 22.93
C ASP A 58 7.19 7.76 22.58
N TYR A 59 5.90 8.10 22.64
CA TYR A 59 5.36 9.40 22.26
C TYR A 59 4.93 10.27 23.45
N ASP A 60 4.99 9.74 24.68
CA ASP A 60 4.34 10.35 25.83
C ASP A 60 4.89 11.75 26.15
N GLN A 61 6.21 11.94 26.07
CA GLN A 61 6.83 13.25 26.35
C GLN A 61 6.38 14.34 25.38
N GLU A 62 6.29 14.02 24.09
CA GLU A 62 5.87 14.98 23.07
C GLU A 62 4.36 15.23 23.13
N ILE A 63 3.55 14.20 23.47
CA ILE A 63 2.11 14.37 23.74
C ILE A 63 1.89 15.34 24.90
N ILE A 64 2.61 15.18 26.02
CA ILE A 64 2.53 16.09 27.18
C ILE A 64 2.85 17.52 26.76
N ARG A 65 3.97 17.69 26.06
CA ARG A 65 4.44 19.00 25.61
C ARG A 65 3.39 19.69 24.72
N LEU A 66 2.95 19.02 23.66
CA LEU A 66 1.98 19.58 22.71
C LEU A 66 0.63 19.84 23.37
N LYS A 67 0.20 18.99 24.31
CA LYS A 67 -1.00 19.24 25.11
C LYS A 67 -0.86 20.50 25.97
N ALA A 68 0.28 20.71 26.61
CA ALA A 68 0.57 21.91 27.39
C ALA A 68 0.59 23.19 26.53
N GLU A 69 0.95 23.06 25.25
CA GLU A 69 0.84 24.13 24.24
C GLU A 69 -0.62 24.38 23.77
N GLY A 70 -1.61 23.65 24.30
CA GLY A 70 -3.03 23.81 23.98
C GLY A 70 -3.47 23.11 22.69
N LYS A 71 -2.66 22.19 22.14
CA LYS A 71 -2.98 21.47 20.91
C LYS A 71 -4.14 20.49 21.10
N SER A 72 -4.98 20.40 20.08
CA SER A 72 -6.04 19.37 19.96
C SER A 72 -5.44 17.98 19.69
N ALA A 73 -6.23 16.91 19.91
CA ALA A 73 -5.78 15.55 19.63
C ALA A 73 -5.36 15.36 18.15
N PHE A 74 -6.08 15.99 17.22
CA PHE A 74 -5.70 15.98 15.80
C PHE A 74 -4.40 16.71 15.54
N GLU A 75 -4.18 17.91 16.12
CA GLU A 75 -2.91 18.62 15.95
C GLU A 75 -1.72 17.86 16.56
N ILE A 76 -1.93 17.15 17.67
CA ILE A 76 -0.92 16.27 18.27
C ILE A 76 -0.62 15.11 17.32
N TYR A 77 -1.65 14.40 16.85
CA TYR A 77 -1.51 13.35 15.84
C TYR A 77 -0.72 13.83 14.61
N ASP A 78 -1.12 14.98 14.07
CA ASP A 78 -0.54 15.55 12.85
C ASP A 78 0.93 15.92 13.07
N ALA A 79 1.30 16.47 14.23
CA ALA A 79 2.69 16.77 14.56
C ALA A 79 3.56 15.50 14.72
N LEU A 80 3.05 14.49 15.44
CA LEU A 80 3.79 13.25 15.70
C LEU A 80 4.03 12.46 14.41
N THR A 81 2.98 12.27 13.62
CA THR A 81 3.06 11.47 12.39
C THR A 81 3.90 12.15 11.32
N ILE A 82 3.76 13.47 11.13
CA ILE A 82 4.61 14.21 10.19
C ILE A 82 6.08 14.09 10.59
N ARG A 83 6.40 14.18 11.89
CA ARG A 83 7.78 14.05 12.35
C ARG A 83 8.35 12.66 12.04
N ASP A 84 7.61 11.60 12.35
CA ASP A 84 8.04 10.23 12.07
C ASP A 84 8.24 9.99 10.56
N ILE A 85 7.35 10.54 9.72
CA ILE A 85 7.44 10.44 8.26
C ILE A 85 8.65 11.22 7.73
N GLN A 86 8.94 12.40 8.28
CA GLN A 86 10.15 13.17 7.93
C GLN A 86 11.42 12.37 8.24
N ASP A 87 11.51 11.80 9.45
CA ASP A 87 12.67 11.04 9.89
C ASP A 87 12.86 9.75 9.06
N ALA A 88 11.77 9.07 8.72
CA ALA A 88 11.79 7.93 7.82
C ALA A 88 12.23 8.34 6.40
N ALA A 89 11.67 9.42 5.85
CA ALA A 89 12.00 9.92 4.52
C ALA A 89 13.48 10.35 4.44
N ASP A 90 14.02 10.95 5.50
CA ASP A 90 15.44 11.31 5.61
C ASP A 90 16.32 10.05 5.63
N CYS A 91 15.90 8.97 6.29
CA CYS A 91 16.63 7.70 6.24
C CYS A 91 16.64 7.07 4.83
N PHE A 92 15.55 7.19 4.07
CA PHE A 92 15.45 6.65 2.71
C PHE A 92 16.03 7.56 1.62
N ARG A 93 16.49 8.77 1.98
CA ARG A 93 16.95 9.77 1.00
C ARG A 93 18.03 9.24 0.05
N ASP A 94 19.00 8.51 0.60
CA ASP A 94 20.07 7.88 -0.18
C ASP A 94 19.57 6.84 -1.17
N VAL A 95 18.48 6.12 -0.85
CA VAL A 95 17.85 5.15 -1.77
C VAL A 95 17.12 5.89 -2.88
N TYR A 96 16.38 6.94 -2.53
CA TYR A 96 15.68 7.79 -3.48
C TYR A 96 16.64 8.38 -4.52
N GLU A 97 17.74 8.99 -4.08
CA GLU A 97 18.70 9.62 -4.99
C GLU A 97 19.42 8.60 -5.87
N ARG A 98 19.95 7.50 -5.31
CA ARG A 98 20.70 6.50 -6.10
C ARG A 98 19.86 5.74 -7.11
N THR A 99 18.54 5.68 -6.89
CA THR A 99 17.60 4.99 -7.79
C THR A 99 16.91 5.95 -8.75
N GLY A 100 17.28 7.24 -8.76
CA GLY A 100 16.67 8.25 -9.61
C GLY A 100 15.17 8.40 -9.34
N GLY A 101 14.77 8.30 -8.07
CA GLY A 101 13.36 8.35 -7.67
C GLY A 101 12.58 7.06 -7.93
N LEU A 102 13.21 5.95 -8.37
CA LEU A 102 12.47 4.70 -8.50
C LEU A 102 11.96 4.21 -7.13
N ASP A 103 12.78 4.25 -6.09
CA ASP A 103 12.47 3.77 -4.74
C ASP A 103 12.82 4.82 -3.66
N GLY A 104 12.82 4.43 -2.38
CA GLY A 104 13.16 5.30 -1.25
C GLY A 104 11.98 6.11 -0.73
N TYR A 105 10.75 5.62 -0.92
CA TYR A 105 9.54 6.33 -0.53
C TYR A 105 9.02 5.96 0.84
N VAL A 106 8.39 6.95 1.49
CA VAL A 106 7.58 6.76 2.68
C VAL A 106 6.16 7.24 2.40
N SER A 107 5.17 6.37 2.61
CA SER A 107 3.77 6.73 2.40
C SER A 107 3.10 7.25 3.69
N LEU A 108 2.38 8.36 3.56
CA LEU A 108 1.52 8.93 4.61
C LEU A 108 0.07 9.02 4.09
N GLU A 109 -0.86 8.48 4.85
CA GLU A 109 -2.28 8.41 4.48
C GLU A 109 -3.03 9.70 4.80
N ILE A 110 -3.88 10.14 3.86
CA ILE A 110 -4.80 11.26 4.10
C ILE A 110 -5.80 10.90 5.20
N ASN A 111 -6.35 11.91 5.87
CA ASN A 111 -7.38 11.70 6.88
C ASN A 111 -8.59 10.92 6.29
N PRO A 112 -8.85 9.68 6.75
CA PRO A 112 -9.87 8.83 6.15
C PRO A 112 -11.29 9.38 6.40
N LEU A 113 -11.49 10.20 7.44
CA LEU A 113 -12.77 10.87 7.73
C LEU A 113 -13.19 11.90 6.66
N LEU A 114 -12.31 12.22 5.71
CA LEU A 114 -12.61 13.09 4.58
C LEU A 114 -13.09 12.31 3.33
N ALA A 115 -13.24 10.99 3.38
CA ALA A 115 -13.47 10.12 2.21
C ALA A 115 -14.61 10.57 1.27
N ALA A 116 -15.66 11.21 1.79
CA ALA A 116 -16.79 11.71 0.99
C ALA A 116 -16.57 13.09 0.34
N LYS A 117 -15.44 13.75 0.62
CA LYS A 117 -15.21 15.17 0.33
C LYS A 117 -13.97 15.36 -0.55
N VAL A 118 -14.17 15.39 -1.86
CA VAL A 118 -13.07 15.38 -2.85
C VAL A 118 -12.12 16.57 -2.67
N GLU A 119 -12.68 17.79 -2.55
CA GLU A 119 -11.89 19.02 -2.45
C GLU A 119 -11.11 19.06 -1.13
N GLU A 120 -11.73 18.65 -0.02
CA GLU A 120 -11.09 18.60 1.29
C GLU A 120 -9.98 17.54 1.33
N GLN A 121 -10.17 16.37 0.72
CA GLN A 121 -9.12 15.35 0.59
C GLN A 121 -7.94 15.83 -0.25
N ALA A 122 -8.20 16.50 -1.37
CA ALA A 122 -7.14 17.04 -2.22
C ALA A 122 -6.36 18.14 -1.48
N ALA A 123 -7.06 19.04 -0.79
CA ALA A 123 -6.43 20.07 0.03
C ALA A 123 -5.59 19.47 1.16
N GLU A 124 -6.08 18.40 1.80
CA GLU A 124 -5.35 17.69 2.84
C GLU A 124 -4.09 17.01 2.29
N GLY A 125 -4.17 16.34 1.14
CA GLY A 125 -3.02 15.74 0.50
C GLY A 125 -1.93 16.77 0.13
N ILE A 126 -2.34 17.94 -0.37
CA ILE A 126 -1.42 19.06 -0.64
C ILE A 126 -0.78 19.56 0.67
N ARG A 127 -1.59 19.81 1.70
CA ARG A 127 -1.13 20.26 3.01
C ARG A 127 -0.11 19.30 3.62
N LEU A 128 -0.38 17.99 3.58
CA LEU A 128 0.51 16.96 4.11
C LEU A 128 1.84 16.93 3.34
N PHE A 129 1.79 16.97 2.00
CA PHE A 129 3.00 16.98 1.19
C PHE A 129 3.88 18.20 1.48
N GLU A 130 3.28 19.40 1.54
CA GLU A 130 3.97 20.65 1.88
C GLU A 130 4.53 20.64 3.31
N LYS A 131 3.79 20.10 4.28
CA LYS A 131 4.20 20.12 5.69
C LYS A 131 5.28 19.08 5.99
N VAL A 132 5.25 17.93 5.31
CA VAL A 132 6.33 16.94 5.42
C VAL A 132 7.60 17.47 4.72
N ASP A 133 7.47 18.17 3.60
CA ASP A 133 8.57 18.85 2.90
C ASP A 133 9.74 17.91 2.56
N ARG A 134 9.41 16.75 1.96
CA ARG A 134 10.38 15.78 1.44
C ARG A 134 9.90 15.22 0.11
N PRO A 135 10.74 15.19 -0.94
CA PRO A 135 10.30 14.77 -2.27
C PRO A 135 10.06 13.26 -2.39
N ASN A 136 10.56 12.47 -1.44
CA ASN A 136 10.38 11.02 -1.39
C ASN A 136 9.23 10.60 -0.46
N VAL A 137 8.22 11.46 -0.33
CA VAL A 137 6.97 11.13 0.36
C VAL A 137 5.88 10.87 -0.67
N MET A 138 5.06 9.86 -0.38
CA MET A 138 3.85 9.56 -1.13
C MET A 138 2.62 9.85 -0.28
N ILE A 139 1.67 10.59 -0.84
CA ILE A 139 0.36 10.75 -0.23
C ILE A 139 -0.49 9.54 -0.60
N LYS A 140 -0.95 8.82 0.42
CA LYS A 140 -1.71 7.59 0.25
C LYS A 140 -3.20 7.89 0.23
N VAL A 141 -3.85 7.51 -0.87
CA VAL A 141 -5.24 7.87 -1.19
C VAL A 141 -6.04 6.60 -1.47
N PRO A 142 -7.15 6.34 -0.75
CA PRO A 142 -8.05 5.22 -1.02
C PRO A 142 -8.61 5.24 -2.46
N SER A 143 -8.68 4.08 -3.10
CA SER A 143 -9.16 3.89 -4.48
C SER A 143 -10.68 3.76 -4.52
N THR A 144 -11.37 4.77 -3.99
CA THR A 144 -12.82 4.96 -4.09
C THR A 144 -13.17 5.82 -5.30
N GLU A 145 -14.47 5.93 -5.61
CA GLU A 145 -14.95 6.80 -6.70
C GLU A 145 -14.47 8.26 -6.54
N GLN A 146 -14.54 8.79 -5.32
CA GLN A 146 -14.04 10.12 -4.96
C GLN A 146 -12.50 10.17 -5.03
N GLY A 147 -11.84 9.10 -4.58
CA GLY A 147 -10.39 8.99 -4.54
C GLY A 147 -9.73 9.16 -5.91
N TYR A 148 -10.37 8.72 -7.00
CA TYR A 148 -9.82 8.91 -8.35
C TYR A 148 -9.63 10.38 -8.72
N ALA A 149 -10.57 11.25 -8.35
CA ALA A 149 -10.46 12.69 -8.57
C ALA A 149 -9.34 13.33 -7.72
N VAL A 150 -9.18 12.85 -6.48
CA VAL A 150 -8.09 13.26 -5.58
C VAL A 150 -6.74 12.86 -6.15
N ILE A 151 -6.59 11.60 -6.59
CA ILE A 151 -5.36 11.08 -7.21
C ILE A 151 -4.96 11.94 -8.41
N ARG A 152 -5.89 12.20 -9.34
CA ARG A 152 -5.63 13.07 -10.50
C ARG A 152 -5.15 14.46 -10.07
N THR A 153 -5.83 15.06 -9.09
CA THR A 153 -5.52 16.41 -8.60
C THR A 153 -4.11 16.48 -8.01
N LEU A 154 -3.74 15.53 -7.16
CA LEU A 154 -2.42 15.49 -6.53
C LEU A 154 -1.31 15.25 -7.56
N ILE A 155 -1.48 14.26 -8.45
CA ILE A 155 -0.52 13.99 -9.53
C ILE A 155 -0.36 15.23 -10.44
N GLY A 156 -1.45 15.90 -10.79
CA GLY A 156 -1.44 17.14 -11.57
C GLY A 156 -0.77 18.33 -10.89
N ARG A 157 -0.49 18.23 -9.58
CA ARG A 157 0.29 19.19 -8.79
C ARG A 157 1.75 18.78 -8.60
N GLY A 158 2.18 17.66 -9.18
CA GLY A 158 3.53 17.15 -9.00
C GLY A 158 3.73 16.32 -7.73
N ILE A 159 2.65 15.89 -7.06
CA ILE A 159 2.71 15.17 -5.78
C ILE A 159 2.72 13.66 -6.04
N ASN A 160 3.63 12.94 -5.39
CA ASN A 160 3.66 11.47 -5.49
C ASN A 160 2.48 10.84 -4.76
N VAL A 161 1.86 9.81 -5.35
CA VAL A 161 0.66 9.18 -4.79
C VAL A 161 0.82 7.68 -4.66
N ASN A 162 0.44 7.15 -3.49
CA ASN A 162 0.19 5.73 -3.28
C ASN A 162 -1.33 5.49 -3.30
N ALA A 163 -1.86 5.00 -4.42
CA ALA A 163 -3.28 4.65 -4.51
C ALA A 163 -3.51 3.33 -3.75
N THR A 164 -4.31 3.34 -2.68
CA THR A 164 -4.50 2.19 -1.77
C THR A 164 -5.90 1.58 -1.86
N LEU A 165 -6.12 0.44 -1.20
CA LEU A 165 -7.40 -0.28 -1.16
C LEU A 165 -7.92 -0.67 -2.56
N ILE A 166 -7.01 -1.09 -3.46
CA ILE A 166 -7.38 -1.66 -4.75
C ILE A 166 -7.63 -3.16 -4.55
N PHE A 167 -8.84 -3.62 -4.81
CA PHE A 167 -9.22 -5.03 -4.73
C PHE A 167 -9.58 -5.60 -6.10
N SER A 168 -10.16 -4.79 -7.00
CA SER A 168 -10.62 -5.25 -8.30
C SER A 168 -9.85 -4.66 -9.48
N LEU A 169 -9.96 -5.35 -10.64
CA LEU A 169 -9.47 -4.88 -11.92
C LEU A 169 -10.07 -3.52 -12.30
N ASN A 170 -11.37 -3.34 -12.08
CA ASN A 170 -12.03 -2.09 -12.42
C ASN A 170 -11.46 -0.91 -11.62
N GLN A 171 -11.23 -1.07 -10.31
CA GLN A 171 -10.58 -0.03 -9.51
C GLN A 171 -9.19 0.29 -10.04
N TYR A 172 -8.40 -0.73 -10.38
CA TYR A 172 -7.06 -0.53 -10.93
C TYR A 172 -7.09 0.29 -12.23
N GLU A 173 -8.01 -0.01 -13.15
CA GLU A 173 -8.15 0.75 -14.40
C GLU A 173 -8.50 2.22 -14.14
N GLN A 174 -9.39 2.49 -13.18
CA GLN A 174 -9.77 3.85 -12.81
C GLN A 174 -8.60 4.62 -12.16
N VAL A 175 -7.80 3.95 -11.31
CA VAL A 175 -6.58 4.51 -10.73
C VAL A 175 -5.55 4.83 -11.81
N ALA A 176 -5.30 3.91 -12.74
CA ALA A 176 -4.34 4.11 -13.83
C ALA A 176 -4.79 5.25 -14.77
N ALA A 177 -6.09 5.36 -15.04
CA ALA A 177 -6.66 6.46 -15.81
C ALA A 177 -6.51 7.81 -15.09
N ALA A 178 -6.82 7.86 -13.78
CA ALA A 178 -6.63 9.06 -12.96
C ALA A 178 -5.16 9.49 -12.90
N TYR A 179 -4.24 8.54 -12.79
CA TYR A 179 -2.81 8.78 -12.84
C TYR A 179 -2.38 9.40 -14.18
N CYS A 180 -2.73 8.77 -15.31
CA CYS A 180 -2.37 9.28 -16.63
C CYS A 180 -2.97 10.66 -16.90
N ALA A 181 -4.21 10.89 -16.45
CA ALA A 181 -4.86 12.19 -16.56
C ALA A 181 -4.14 13.26 -15.73
N GLY A 182 -3.75 12.95 -14.49
CA GLY A 182 -2.98 13.88 -13.65
C GLY A 182 -1.62 14.21 -14.25
N VAL A 183 -0.90 13.21 -14.80
CA VAL A 183 0.37 13.44 -15.50
C VAL A 183 0.17 14.36 -16.70
N SER A 184 -0.93 14.18 -17.45
CA SER A 184 -1.28 15.04 -18.58
C SER A 184 -1.61 16.47 -18.15
N ASP A 185 -2.29 16.64 -17.01
CA ASP A 185 -2.58 17.96 -16.43
C ASP A 185 -1.27 18.66 -16.01
N LEU A 186 -0.35 17.93 -15.37
CA LEU A 186 0.97 18.44 -15.00
C LEU A 186 1.78 18.86 -16.24
N GLN A 187 1.76 18.04 -17.29
CA GLN A 187 2.41 18.34 -18.56
C GLN A 187 1.87 19.63 -19.17
N SER A 188 0.55 19.78 -19.19
CA SER A 188 -0.13 20.95 -19.73
C SER A 188 0.17 22.22 -18.94
N ALA A 189 0.44 22.09 -17.64
CA ALA A 189 0.87 23.16 -16.77
C ALA A 189 2.38 23.47 -16.87
N GLY A 190 3.14 22.73 -17.67
CA GLY A 190 4.60 22.88 -17.82
C GLY A 190 5.41 22.35 -16.63
N GLY A 191 4.83 21.46 -15.82
CA GLY A 191 5.51 20.83 -14.69
C GLY A 191 6.48 19.72 -15.09
N ASP A 192 7.34 19.33 -14.15
CA ASP A 192 8.32 18.26 -14.34
C ASP A 192 7.68 16.87 -14.12
N LEU A 193 7.46 16.13 -15.21
CA LEU A 193 6.87 14.79 -15.17
C LEU A 193 7.79 13.76 -14.51
N SER A 194 9.11 13.99 -14.57
CA SER A 194 10.11 13.06 -14.06
C SER A 194 10.18 13.03 -12.54
N ALA A 195 9.71 14.10 -11.89
CA ALA A 195 9.63 14.20 -10.43
C ALA A 195 8.46 13.42 -9.82
N VAL A 196 7.45 13.01 -10.63
CA VAL A 196 6.24 12.37 -10.14
C VAL A 196 6.31 10.87 -10.26
N HIS A 197 6.12 10.19 -9.13
CA HIS A 197 6.04 8.75 -9.03
C HIS A 197 4.75 8.32 -8.34
N SER A 198 4.29 7.12 -8.69
CA SER A 198 3.09 6.57 -8.08
C SER A 198 3.17 5.05 -8.00
N VAL A 199 2.50 4.51 -6.98
CA VAL A 199 2.24 3.07 -6.84
C VAL A 199 0.74 2.82 -6.69
N ALA A 200 0.29 1.68 -7.19
CA ALA A 200 -1.08 1.20 -7.08
C ALA A 200 -1.11 -0.05 -6.18
N SER A 201 -1.50 0.13 -4.92
CA SER A 201 -1.50 -0.89 -3.87
C SER A 201 -2.72 -1.81 -3.95
N VAL A 202 -2.51 -2.96 -4.60
CA VAL A 202 -3.45 -4.08 -4.76
C VAL A 202 -3.40 -4.97 -3.53
N PHE A 203 -4.53 -5.11 -2.84
CA PHE A 203 -4.63 -5.88 -1.60
C PHE A 203 -4.84 -7.36 -1.91
N VAL A 204 -4.04 -8.22 -1.28
CA VAL A 204 -3.94 -9.64 -1.62
C VAL A 204 -4.68 -10.50 -0.60
N SER A 205 -4.12 -10.69 0.60
CA SER A 205 -4.55 -11.76 1.53
C SER A 205 -6.00 -11.68 1.99
N ARG A 206 -6.62 -10.50 1.93
CA ARG A 206 -8.01 -10.28 2.34
C ARG A 206 -9.00 -10.98 1.42
N ILE A 207 -8.64 -11.18 0.15
CA ILE A 207 -9.45 -11.86 -0.85
C ILE A 207 -9.58 -13.35 -0.49
N ASP A 208 -8.45 -14.05 -0.32
CA ASP A 208 -8.45 -15.46 0.07
C ASP A 208 -9.12 -15.67 1.43
N SER A 209 -8.94 -14.76 2.39
CA SER A 209 -9.61 -14.89 3.71
C SER A 209 -11.14 -14.93 3.62
N VAL A 210 -11.75 -14.26 2.63
CA VAL A 210 -13.20 -14.28 2.41
C VAL A 210 -13.59 -15.45 1.52
N ILE A 211 -12.84 -15.67 0.43
CA ILE A 211 -13.19 -16.72 -0.54
C ILE A 211 -12.99 -18.11 0.05
N ASP A 212 -11.92 -18.36 0.80
CA ASP A 212 -11.69 -19.65 1.46
C ASP A 212 -12.83 -19.98 2.43
N LYS A 213 -13.35 -18.99 3.17
CA LYS A 213 -14.52 -19.17 4.04
C LYS A 213 -15.77 -19.55 3.25
N ASN A 214 -16.00 -18.93 2.10
CA ASN A 214 -17.12 -19.28 1.22
C ASN A 214 -16.95 -20.69 0.64
N LEU A 215 -15.73 -21.09 0.28
CA LEU A 215 -15.41 -22.43 -0.21
C LEU A 215 -15.61 -23.50 0.87
N GLU A 216 -15.23 -23.22 2.12
CA GLU A 216 -15.50 -24.07 3.28
C GLU A 216 -17.01 -24.25 3.51
N GLU A 217 -17.80 -23.17 3.40
CA GLU A 217 -19.26 -23.21 3.51
C GLU A 217 -19.88 -24.05 2.39
N ILE A 218 -19.46 -23.87 1.13
CA ILE A 218 -19.91 -24.69 0.00
C ILE A 218 -19.57 -26.17 0.21
N SER A 219 -18.35 -26.46 0.68
CA SER A 219 -17.91 -27.85 0.95
C SER A 219 -18.72 -28.51 2.06
N ALA A 220 -19.16 -27.73 3.06
CA ALA A 220 -19.98 -28.22 4.15
C ALA A 220 -21.46 -28.44 3.75
N GLU A 221 -21.97 -27.63 2.82
CA GLU A 221 -23.35 -27.71 2.32
C GLU A 221 -23.53 -28.78 1.24
N ASP A 222 -22.56 -28.96 0.34
CA ASP A 222 -22.60 -29.94 -0.74
C ASP A 222 -21.27 -30.72 -0.86
N ALA A 223 -21.28 -31.95 -0.33
CA ALA A 223 -20.11 -32.84 -0.38
C ALA A 223 -19.66 -33.20 -1.81
N ALA A 224 -20.52 -33.05 -2.83
CA ALA A 224 -20.13 -33.27 -4.22
C ALA A 224 -19.23 -32.15 -4.77
N LEU A 225 -19.24 -30.97 -4.15
CA LEU A 225 -18.41 -29.81 -4.53
C LEU A 225 -17.14 -29.68 -3.69
N ALA A 226 -16.95 -30.51 -2.66
CA ALA A 226 -15.86 -30.38 -1.70
C ALA A 226 -14.46 -30.51 -2.36
N ASP A 227 -14.29 -31.42 -3.32
CA ASP A 227 -13.02 -31.58 -4.03
C ASP A 227 -12.71 -30.33 -4.88
N GLU A 228 -13.68 -29.82 -5.64
CA GLU A 228 -13.49 -28.63 -6.48
C GLU A 228 -13.26 -27.36 -5.63
N ALA A 229 -13.97 -27.23 -4.51
CA ALA A 229 -13.79 -26.12 -3.59
C ALA A 229 -12.42 -26.16 -2.89
N GLY A 230 -12.00 -27.35 -2.46
CA GLY A 230 -10.67 -27.59 -1.88
C GLY A 230 -9.54 -27.28 -2.85
N ASP A 231 -9.71 -27.64 -4.13
CA ASP A 231 -8.75 -27.31 -5.19
C ASP A 231 -8.56 -25.79 -5.35
N LEU A 232 -9.59 -24.97 -5.13
CA LEU A 232 -9.54 -23.52 -5.35
C LEU A 232 -9.07 -22.71 -4.14
N ALA A 233 -8.96 -23.33 -2.96
CA ALA A 233 -8.57 -22.65 -1.73
C ALA A 233 -7.18 -21.98 -1.87
N GLY A 234 -7.09 -20.71 -1.47
CA GLY A 234 -5.84 -19.93 -1.50
C GLY A 234 -5.34 -19.55 -2.90
N GLN A 235 -6.18 -19.67 -3.94
CA GLN A 235 -5.80 -19.29 -5.31
C GLN A 235 -6.34 -17.93 -5.75
N ALA A 236 -7.43 -17.45 -5.15
CA ALA A 236 -8.21 -16.34 -5.68
C ALA A 236 -7.46 -15.01 -5.65
N ALA A 237 -6.74 -14.71 -4.57
CA ALA A 237 -5.99 -13.47 -4.40
C ALA A 237 -4.84 -13.34 -5.40
N VAL A 238 -4.10 -14.43 -5.63
CA VAL A 238 -3.00 -14.47 -6.59
C VAL A 238 -3.54 -14.42 -8.03
N ALA A 239 -4.62 -15.13 -8.32
CA ALA A 239 -5.29 -15.05 -9.63
C ALA A 239 -5.76 -13.61 -9.94
N ASN A 240 -6.44 -12.96 -8.99
CA ASN A 240 -6.87 -11.57 -9.14
C ASN A 240 -5.68 -10.61 -9.37
N SER A 241 -4.60 -10.78 -8.60
CA SER A 241 -3.39 -9.96 -8.71
C SER A 241 -2.71 -10.11 -10.08
N ARG A 242 -2.67 -11.34 -10.63
CA ARG A 242 -2.13 -11.61 -11.97
C ARG A 242 -2.93 -10.96 -13.08
N ILE A 243 -4.26 -10.98 -12.98
CA ILE A 243 -5.16 -10.31 -13.95
C ILE A 243 -4.94 -8.79 -13.92
N ILE A 244 -4.78 -8.20 -12.73
CA ILE A 244 -4.47 -6.79 -12.57
C ILE A 244 -3.08 -6.46 -13.16
N PHE A 245 -2.08 -7.32 -12.93
CA PHE A 245 -0.74 -7.13 -13.49
C PHE A 245 -0.71 -7.18 -15.02
N GLU A 246 -1.39 -8.15 -15.66
CA GLU A 246 -1.52 -8.19 -17.11
C GLU A 246 -2.11 -6.89 -17.66
N ARG A 247 -3.14 -6.36 -16.98
CA ARG A 247 -3.74 -5.09 -17.37
C ARG A 247 -2.78 -3.92 -17.19
N ALA A 248 -1.99 -3.91 -16.12
CA ALA A 248 -0.93 -2.93 -15.90
C ALA A 248 0.06 -2.91 -17.08
N GLU A 249 0.58 -4.07 -17.47
CA GLU A 249 1.49 -4.19 -18.62
C GLU A 249 0.85 -3.69 -19.91
N THR A 250 -0.43 -4.00 -20.13
CA THR A 250 -1.17 -3.53 -21.32
C THR A 250 -1.31 -2.01 -21.34
N LEU A 251 -1.73 -1.40 -20.23
CA LEU A 251 -1.98 0.05 -20.15
C LEU A 251 -0.67 0.85 -20.26
N PHE A 252 0.35 0.47 -19.49
CA PHE A 252 1.63 1.16 -19.45
C PHE A 252 2.57 0.78 -20.60
N GLY A 253 2.32 -0.32 -21.31
CA GLY A 253 2.93 -0.65 -22.60
C GLY A 253 2.22 -0.04 -23.81
N GLY A 254 1.04 0.56 -23.59
CA GLY A 254 0.17 1.09 -24.63
C GLY A 254 0.62 2.45 -25.20
N PRO A 255 0.06 2.87 -26.35
CA PRO A 255 0.46 4.10 -27.04
C PRO A 255 0.20 5.37 -26.22
N GLN A 256 -0.88 5.40 -25.43
CA GLN A 256 -1.22 6.56 -24.60
C GLN A 256 -0.13 6.85 -23.57
N PHE A 257 0.26 5.85 -22.77
CA PHE A 257 1.30 6.05 -21.77
C PHE A 257 2.69 6.22 -22.40
N LYS A 258 3.00 5.53 -23.52
CA LYS A 258 4.25 5.72 -24.25
C LYS A 258 4.49 7.18 -24.66
N ALA A 259 3.44 7.92 -25.01
CA ALA A 259 3.56 9.36 -25.30
C ALA A 259 3.95 10.18 -24.06
N LEU A 260 3.34 9.89 -22.90
CA LEU A 260 3.69 10.53 -21.63
C LEU A 260 5.11 10.17 -21.18
N ALA A 261 5.49 8.89 -21.31
CA ALA A 261 6.82 8.41 -20.99
C ALA A 261 7.91 9.06 -21.86
N ALA A 262 7.64 9.27 -23.15
CA ALA A 262 8.53 10.01 -24.05
C ALA A 262 8.72 11.48 -23.63
N ALA A 263 7.76 12.05 -22.88
CA ALA A 263 7.85 13.37 -22.28
C ALA A 263 8.44 13.37 -20.86
N GLY A 264 8.93 12.23 -20.36
CA GLY A 264 9.59 12.10 -19.06
C GLY A 264 8.73 11.57 -17.92
N ALA A 265 7.49 11.13 -18.18
CA ALA A 265 6.65 10.54 -17.13
C ALA A 265 7.14 9.16 -16.69
N ASN A 266 7.09 8.91 -15.37
CA ASN A 266 7.37 7.60 -14.80
C ASN A 266 6.17 6.66 -14.94
N ARG A 267 6.41 5.34 -14.92
CA ARG A 267 5.33 4.35 -14.88
C ARG A 267 4.79 4.23 -13.46
N GLN A 268 3.46 4.18 -13.29
CA GLN A 268 2.87 3.77 -12.00
C GLN A 268 3.09 2.27 -11.81
N ARG A 269 3.84 1.89 -10.76
CA ARG A 269 4.14 0.48 -10.45
C ARG A 269 2.99 -0.15 -9.68
N VAL A 270 2.73 -1.44 -9.94
CA VAL A 270 1.83 -2.21 -9.08
C VAL A 270 2.54 -2.51 -7.77
N LEU A 271 1.83 -2.32 -6.65
CA LEU A 271 2.30 -2.64 -5.31
C LEU A 271 1.40 -3.71 -4.72
N TRP A 272 1.96 -4.80 -4.21
CA TRP A 272 1.22 -5.84 -3.49
C TRP A 272 1.11 -5.47 -2.01
N GLY A 273 -0.10 -5.16 -1.56
CA GLY A 273 -0.42 -4.83 -0.18
C GLY A 273 -1.14 -5.97 0.54
N SER A 274 -1.11 -5.96 1.87
CA SER A 274 -1.70 -7.03 2.69
C SER A 274 -1.18 -8.42 2.28
N THR A 275 0.14 -8.60 2.25
CA THR A 275 0.80 -9.82 1.78
C THR A 275 1.26 -10.75 2.90
N SER A 276 0.78 -10.56 4.14
CA SER A 276 0.89 -11.57 5.19
C SER A 276 -0.08 -12.72 4.96
N THR A 277 0.39 -13.94 5.03
CA THR A 277 -0.44 -15.14 5.07
C THR A 277 -1.35 -15.15 6.31
N LYS A 278 -2.64 -15.43 6.10
CA LYS A 278 -3.66 -15.46 7.18
C LYS A 278 -4.05 -16.88 7.58
N ASN A 279 -3.97 -17.82 6.64
CA ASN A 279 -4.28 -19.23 6.85
C ASN A 279 -2.99 -19.98 7.22
N PRO A 280 -2.89 -20.61 8.40
CA PRO A 280 -1.69 -21.35 8.82
C PRO A 280 -1.40 -22.60 7.97
N ALA A 281 -2.34 -23.05 7.14
CA ALA A 281 -2.11 -24.13 6.17
C ALA A 281 -1.23 -23.69 4.98
N TYR A 282 -1.08 -22.38 4.75
CA TYR A 282 -0.25 -21.83 3.69
C TYR A 282 1.11 -21.39 4.23
N SER A 283 2.12 -21.35 3.35
CA SER A 283 3.42 -20.78 3.69
C SER A 283 3.27 -19.34 4.19
N ASP A 284 3.99 -18.96 5.23
CA ASP A 284 4.07 -17.61 5.79
C ASP A 284 4.66 -16.56 4.82
N ILE A 285 5.31 -17.01 3.74
CA ILE A 285 5.80 -16.21 2.61
C ILE A 285 4.99 -16.37 1.31
N LYS A 286 3.85 -17.10 1.34
CA LYS A 286 3.01 -17.42 0.15
C LYS A 286 2.88 -16.25 -0.81
N TYR A 287 2.35 -15.12 -0.35
CA TYR A 287 2.06 -13.99 -1.23
C TYR A 287 3.31 -13.21 -1.65
N VAL A 288 4.42 -13.32 -0.94
CA VAL A 288 5.68 -12.74 -1.42
C VAL A 288 6.21 -13.61 -2.56
N ALA A 289 6.31 -14.93 -2.34
CA ALA A 289 6.83 -15.88 -3.31
C ALA A 289 5.97 -15.98 -4.58
N GLU A 290 4.65 -16.06 -4.45
CA GLU A 290 3.73 -16.23 -5.58
C GLU A 290 3.47 -14.93 -6.35
N LEU A 291 3.92 -13.77 -5.84
CA LEU A 291 3.74 -12.46 -6.48
C LEU A 291 5.04 -11.79 -6.94
N ILE A 292 6.09 -12.58 -7.15
CA ILE A 292 7.33 -12.08 -7.73
C ILE A 292 7.14 -11.79 -9.23
N ALA A 293 7.00 -10.50 -9.56
CA ALA A 293 6.84 -9.97 -10.91
C ALA A 293 7.56 -8.62 -11.05
N ARG A 294 7.87 -8.19 -12.27
CA ARG A 294 8.64 -6.95 -12.52
C ARG A 294 8.00 -6.09 -13.61
N PRO A 295 7.97 -4.75 -13.46
CA PRO A 295 8.42 -3.98 -12.30
C PRO A 295 7.31 -3.85 -11.24
N THR A 296 7.53 -4.36 -10.02
CA THR A 296 6.54 -4.26 -8.93
C THR A 296 7.14 -3.84 -7.60
N VAL A 297 6.28 -3.58 -6.62
CA VAL A 297 6.63 -3.39 -5.21
C VAL A 297 5.84 -4.40 -4.40
N ASN A 298 6.36 -4.88 -3.27
CA ASN A 298 5.59 -5.62 -2.28
C ASN A 298 5.80 -4.95 -0.93
N THR A 299 4.71 -4.49 -0.29
CA THR A 299 4.77 -3.96 1.07
C THR A 299 4.38 -5.05 2.05
N VAL A 300 5.34 -5.46 2.89
CA VAL A 300 5.21 -6.61 3.78
C VAL A 300 5.24 -6.14 5.24
N PRO A 301 4.46 -6.77 6.14
CA PRO A 301 4.65 -6.55 7.56
C PRO A 301 5.96 -7.20 8.03
N GLU A 302 6.43 -6.77 9.20
CA GLU A 302 7.72 -7.20 9.76
C GLU A 302 7.89 -8.72 9.82
N GLN A 303 6.88 -9.45 10.25
CA GLN A 303 6.95 -10.91 10.38
C GLN A 303 7.17 -11.59 9.03
N THR A 304 6.47 -11.14 7.98
CA THR A 304 6.64 -11.66 6.62
C THR A 304 8.00 -11.27 6.04
N LEU A 305 8.52 -10.08 6.35
CA LEU A 305 9.88 -9.69 5.97
C LEU A 305 10.93 -10.62 6.59
N VAL A 306 10.80 -10.92 7.88
CA VAL A 306 11.71 -11.83 8.60
C VAL A 306 11.65 -13.24 8.01
N ALA A 307 10.44 -13.78 7.78
CA ALA A 307 10.26 -15.09 7.16
C ALA A 307 10.90 -15.16 5.76
N PHE A 308 10.68 -14.13 4.92
CA PHE A 308 11.25 -14.10 3.57
C PHE A 308 12.77 -13.94 3.55
N LEU A 309 13.35 -13.24 4.54
CA LEU A 309 14.81 -13.17 4.70
C LEU A 309 15.42 -14.51 5.16
N ASP A 310 14.67 -15.32 5.90
CA ASP A 310 15.10 -16.61 6.43
C ASP A 310 15.09 -17.72 5.36
N HIS A 311 13.97 -17.87 4.65
CA HIS A 311 13.76 -19.00 3.73
C HIS A 311 13.10 -18.62 2.39
N GLY A 312 13.09 -17.34 2.03
CA GLY A 312 12.59 -16.87 0.73
C GLY A 312 13.54 -17.19 -0.42
N GLU A 313 12.97 -17.54 -1.57
CA GLU A 313 13.69 -17.72 -2.82
C GLU A 313 13.24 -16.68 -3.86
N VAL A 314 14.20 -16.13 -4.61
CA VAL A 314 13.92 -15.15 -5.66
C VAL A 314 13.84 -15.85 -7.01
N GLY A 315 12.67 -15.80 -7.63
CA GLY A 315 12.43 -16.31 -8.98
C GLY A 315 11.17 -15.69 -9.57
N GLU A 316 11.06 -15.64 -10.91
CA GLU A 316 9.84 -15.16 -11.56
C GLU A 316 8.67 -16.09 -11.21
N ALA A 317 7.68 -15.57 -10.48
CA ALA A 317 6.51 -16.33 -10.08
C ALA A 317 5.49 -16.44 -11.21
N PHE A 318 5.32 -15.35 -11.96
CA PHE A 318 4.47 -15.31 -13.14
C PHE A 318 4.89 -14.22 -14.13
N THR A 319 4.50 -14.43 -15.39
CA THR A 319 4.59 -13.44 -16.46
C THR A 319 3.25 -12.73 -16.65
N ALA A 320 3.17 -11.79 -17.59
CA ALA A 320 1.92 -11.09 -17.90
C ALA A 320 0.80 -11.98 -18.45
N ASP A 321 1.01 -13.28 -18.70
CA ASP A 321 -0.06 -14.20 -19.08
C ASP A 321 -0.94 -14.56 -17.86
N ALA A 322 -2.17 -14.04 -17.86
CA ALA A 322 -3.17 -14.30 -16.84
C ALA A 322 -4.23 -15.32 -17.26
N ALA A 323 -4.07 -16.06 -18.37
CA ALA A 323 -5.05 -17.08 -18.78
C ALA A 323 -5.34 -18.13 -17.67
N PRO A 324 -4.33 -18.70 -16.98
CA PRO A 324 -4.59 -19.61 -15.85
C PRO A 324 -5.31 -18.93 -14.69
N ALA A 325 -5.03 -17.65 -14.44
CA ALA A 325 -5.71 -16.89 -13.39
C ALA A 325 -7.19 -16.65 -13.73
N ARG A 326 -7.51 -16.37 -15.00
CA ARG A 326 -8.91 -16.22 -15.45
C ARG A 326 -9.69 -17.53 -15.33
N GLU A 327 -9.04 -18.67 -15.51
CA GLU A 327 -9.65 -19.99 -15.28
C GLU A 327 -10.04 -20.20 -13.81
N VAL A 328 -9.15 -19.84 -12.87
CA VAL A 328 -9.47 -19.87 -11.42
C VAL A 328 -10.69 -19.02 -11.11
N ILE A 329 -10.74 -17.77 -11.61
CA ILE A 329 -11.89 -16.88 -11.40
C ILE A 329 -13.18 -17.44 -12.02
N ALA A 330 -13.09 -18.06 -13.20
CA ALA A 330 -14.24 -18.69 -13.84
C ALA A 330 -14.77 -19.88 -13.05
N ARG A 331 -13.89 -20.71 -12.49
CA ARG A 331 -14.26 -21.85 -11.63
C ARG A 331 -14.91 -21.40 -10.32
N LEU A 332 -14.36 -20.37 -9.66
CA LEU A 332 -14.99 -19.74 -8.49
C LEU A 332 -16.41 -19.26 -8.81
N LYS A 333 -16.60 -18.61 -9.97
CA LYS A 333 -17.91 -18.16 -10.42
C LYS A 333 -18.87 -19.32 -10.70
N ALA A 334 -18.37 -20.44 -11.21
CA ALA A 334 -19.17 -21.65 -11.41
C ALA A 334 -19.67 -22.26 -10.09
N LEU A 335 -18.92 -22.09 -9.00
CA LEU A 335 -19.33 -22.41 -7.62
C LEU A 335 -20.22 -21.34 -6.98
N GLY A 336 -20.61 -20.29 -7.72
CA GLY A 336 -21.46 -19.21 -7.20
C GLY A 336 -20.71 -18.12 -6.43
N ILE A 337 -19.37 -18.11 -6.45
CA ILE A 337 -18.56 -17.06 -5.83
C ILE A 337 -18.22 -16.00 -6.88
N ASP A 338 -18.86 -14.82 -6.79
CA ASP A 338 -18.48 -13.67 -7.61
C ASP A 338 -17.39 -12.83 -6.93
N ILE A 339 -16.18 -12.86 -7.50
CA ILE A 339 -15.04 -12.13 -6.95
C ILE A 339 -15.25 -10.61 -6.97
N ASP A 340 -16.02 -10.07 -7.91
CA ASP A 340 -16.28 -8.63 -7.99
C ASP A 340 -17.17 -8.18 -6.82
N GLU A 341 -18.14 -9.01 -6.42
CA GLU A 341 -18.97 -8.76 -5.23
C GLU A 341 -18.14 -8.82 -3.94
N VAL A 342 -17.26 -9.82 -3.82
CA VAL A 342 -16.31 -9.95 -2.70
C VAL A 342 -15.41 -8.72 -2.62
N ASN A 343 -14.82 -8.31 -3.74
CA ASN A 343 -13.93 -7.15 -3.81
C ASN A 343 -14.65 -5.84 -3.46
N ALA A 344 -15.90 -5.66 -3.92
CA ALA A 344 -16.71 -4.50 -3.57
C ALA A 344 -17.02 -4.45 -2.07
N LYS A 345 -17.27 -5.61 -1.44
CA LYS A 345 -17.43 -5.70 0.01
C LYS A 345 -16.13 -5.36 0.74
N LEU A 346 -15.00 -5.93 0.31
CA LEU A 346 -13.69 -5.69 0.91
C LEU A 346 -13.27 -4.21 0.86
N LEU A 347 -13.62 -3.49 -0.22
CA LEU A 347 -13.40 -2.04 -0.30
C LEU A 347 -14.19 -1.30 0.79
N ARG A 348 -15.49 -1.56 0.90
CA ARG A 348 -16.36 -0.92 1.91
C ARG A 348 -15.86 -1.19 3.33
N ASP A 349 -15.57 -2.46 3.63
CA ASP A 349 -15.08 -2.88 4.94
C ASP A 349 -13.68 -2.28 5.23
N GLY A 350 -12.83 -2.19 4.20
CA GLY A 350 -11.50 -1.60 4.30
C GLY A 350 -11.54 -0.12 4.66
N CYS A 351 -12.41 0.66 4.00
CA CYS A 351 -12.63 2.07 4.35
C CYS A 351 -13.15 2.23 5.78
N ALA A 352 -14.19 1.47 6.16
CA ALA A 352 -14.76 1.53 7.50
C ALA A 352 -13.74 1.16 8.60
N ALA A 353 -12.89 0.16 8.35
CA ALA A 353 -11.83 -0.22 9.29
C ALA A 353 -10.78 0.89 9.48
N PHE A 354 -10.47 1.65 8.42
CA PHE A 354 -9.53 2.77 8.50
C PHE A 354 -10.13 3.99 9.22
N ASP A 355 -11.42 4.27 8.99
CA ASP A 355 -12.16 5.30 9.75
C ASP A 355 -12.13 4.98 11.26
N GLY A 356 -12.52 3.75 11.62
CA GLY A 356 -12.52 3.31 13.02
C GLY A 356 -11.13 3.36 13.67
N ALA A 357 -10.10 2.88 12.97
CA ALA A 357 -8.73 2.92 13.46
C ALA A 357 -8.22 4.37 13.68
N PHE A 358 -8.64 5.30 12.84
CA PHE A 358 -8.30 6.71 12.97
C PHE A 358 -9.01 7.38 14.15
N GLU A 359 -10.31 7.12 14.33
CA GLU A 359 -11.03 7.60 15.51
C GLU A 359 -10.42 7.07 16.81
N ASP A 360 -10.08 5.78 16.85
CA ASP A 360 -9.48 5.16 18.04
C ASP A 360 -8.08 5.70 18.32
N LEU A 361 -7.31 6.03 17.29
CA LEU A 361 -6.03 6.74 17.44
C LEU A 361 -6.22 8.12 18.09
N LEU A 362 -7.17 8.93 17.60
CA LEU A 362 -7.43 10.25 18.17
C LEU A 362 -7.90 10.16 19.62
N LYS A 363 -8.80 9.22 19.94
CA LYS A 363 -9.25 8.95 21.32
C LYS A 363 -8.08 8.50 22.22
N SER A 364 -7.16 7.69 21.69
CA SER A 364 -5.98 7.22 22.43
C SER A 364 -5.06 8.39 22.78
N ILE A 365 -4.81 9.29 21.84
CA ILE A 365 -4.03 10.51 22.07
C ILE A 365 -4.71 11.41 23.10
N GLU A 366 -6.02 11.63 22.98
CA GLU A 366 -6.78 12.44 23.93
C GLU A 366 -6.71 11.85 25.34
N SER A 367 -6.91 10.54 25.47
CA SER A 367 -6.88 9.82 26.75
C SER A 367 -5.48 9.89 27.40
N LYS A 368 -4.42 9.68 26.60
CA LYS A 368 -3.03 9.81 27.07
C LYS A 368 -2.70 11.22 27.50
N ALA A 369 -3.08 12.21 26.70
CA ALA A 369 -2.85 13.62 27.00
C ALA A 369 -3.55 14.05 28.30
N ALA A 370 -4.73 13.51 28.60
CA ALA A 370 -5.43 13.75 29.86
C ALA A 370 -4.77 13.02 31.04
N ALA A 371 -4.39 11.75 30.86
CA ALA A 371 -3.79 10.94 31.91
C ALA A 371 -2.40 11.41 32.35
N LEU A 372 -1.62 11.98 31.43
CA LEU A 372 -0.26 12.46 31.68
C LEU A 372 -0.20 13.92 32.18
N ALA A 373 -1.32 14.65 32.11
CA ALA A 373 -1.43 16.02 32.60
C ALA A 373 -1.88 16.12 34.08
N GLY A 374 -2.36 15.01 34.65
CA GLY A 374 -2.63 14.86 36.08
C GLY A 374 -1.46 14.16 36.78
#